data_AF-A0A3P6T8W1-F1
#
_entry.id   AF-A0A3P6T8W1-F1
#
_cell.length_a   1.000
_cell.length_b   1.000
_cell.length_c   1.000
_cell.angle_alpha   90.00
_cell.angle_beta   90.00
_cell.angle_gamma   90.00
#
_symmetry.space_group_name_H-M   'P 1'
#
loop_
_entity.id
_entity.type
_entity.pdbx_description
1 polymer ?
#
loop_
_entity_poly.entity_id
_entity_poly.type
_entity_poly.pdbx_seq_one_letter_code
_entity_poly.pdbx_strand_id
1 'polypeptide(L)'
;VFWPTVPTMTFGEELIIAEAPLAKSVNVQFLNFSARAWSHTTKDHFHDEWGFITVDPFGNATLMTAGNNGFTTYEVGEVAPNKMILTLKDIGRISFSRDLPVEDLRRTFIKHDDQYLEQIIEMRTATHPAHGYLEHTRVIYTRQN
;
A
#
# COMPACT_ATOMS: atom_id res chain seq x y z
N VAL A 1 8.85 -11.40 6.89
CA VAL A 1 8.17 -11.52 5.59
C VAL A 1 8.82 -12.62 4.78
N PHE A 2 8.07 -13.61 4.29
CA PHE A 2 8.58 -14.71 3.47
C PHE A 2 7.94 -14.64 2.08
N TRP A 3 8.73 -14.39 1.04
CA TRP A 3 8.32 -14.64 -0.33
C TRP A 3 9.18 -15.77 -0.89
N PRO A 4 8.63 -16.78 -1.61
CA PRO A 4 9.38 -17.99 -1.96
C PRO A 4 10.68 -17.73 -2.72
N THR A 5 10.74 -16.62 -3.48
CA THR A 5 11.87 -16.25 -4.32
C THR A 5 12.68 -15.05 -3.80
N VAL A 6 12.37 -14.51 -2.61
CA VAL A 6 13.08 -13.35 -2.03
C VAL A 6 13.48 -13.67 -0.59
N PRO A 7 14.75 -13.46 -0.20
CA PRO A 7 15.18 -13.68 1.18
C PRO A 7 14.32 -12.91 2.19
N THR A 8 13.98 -13.57 3.29
CA THR A 8 13.33 -12.91 4.43
C THR A 8 14.22 -11.80 4.97
N MET A 9 13.65 -10.61 5.12
CA MET A 9 14.35 -9.41 5.60
C MET A 9 13.46 -8.59 6.51
N THR A 10 14.11 -7.75 7.33
CA THR A 10 13.44 -6.72 8.14
C THR A 10 13.71 -5.35 7.52
N PHE A 11 12.70 -4.50 7.52
CA PHE A 11 12.75 -3.15 6.97
C PHE A 11 12.12 -2.17 7.97
N GLY A 12 12.53 -0.91 7.88
CA GLY A 12 11.78 0.20 8.46
C GLY A 12 10.91 0.83 7.38
N GLU A 13 9.79 1.41 7.77
CA GLU A 13 8.94 2.17 6.86
C GLU A 13 8.37 3.41 7.57
N GLU A 14 8.31 4.51 6.85
CA GLU A 14 7.59 5.71 7.25
C GLU A 14 6.34 5.85 6.40
N LEU A 15 5.19 5.98 7.07
CA LEU A 15 3.88 6.20 6.44
C LEU A 15 3.36 7.58 6.82
N ILE A 16 3.03 8.39 5.81
CA ILE A 16 2.41 9.70 5.99
C ILE A 16 1.06 9.68 5.28
N ILE A 17 0.01 9.97 6.03
CA ILE A 17 -1.34 10.19 5.53
C ILE A 17 -1.79 11.56 6.04
N ALA A 18 -2.03 12.49 5.12
CA ALA A 18 -2.34 13.89 5.46
C ALA A 18 -3.44 14.45 4.57
N GLU A 19 -4.19 15.43 5.04
CA GLU A 19 -5.21 16.09 4.22
C GLU A 19 -4.60 16.71 2.96
N ALA A 20 -5.15 16.37 1.79
CA ALA A 20 -4.84 17.08 0.55
C ALA A 20 -5.70 18.34 0.43
N PRO A 21 -5.25 19.36 -0.33
CA PRO A 21 -6.06 20.54 -0.61
C PRO A 21 -7.44 20.18 -1.18
N LEU A 22 -8.50 20.72 -0.60
CA LEU A 22 -9.87 20.42 -1.02
C LEU A 22 -10.18 21.07 -2.39
N ALA A 23 -10.44 20.24 -3.39
CA ALA A 23 -11.01 20.68 -4.65
C ALA A 23 -12.54 20.82 -4.53
N LYS A 24 -13.05 22.04 -4.38
CA LYS A 24 -14.50 22.31 -4.20
C LYS A 24 -15.38 21.73 -5.31
N SER A 25 -14.85 21.57 -6.52
CA SER A 25 -15.56 21.00 -7.66
C SER A 25 -15.76 19.48 -7.58
N VAL A 26 -14.97 18.78 -6.77
CA VAL A 26 -14.91 17.31 -6.76
C VAL A 26 -15.75 16.71 -5.60
N ASN A 27 -16.17 17.54 -4.64
CA ASN A 27 -17.03 17.16 -3.50
C ASN A 27 -16.62 15.88 -2.75
N VAL A 28 -15.32 15.56 -2.78
CA VAL A 28 -14.70 14.38 -2.18
C VAL A 28 -13.37 14.82 -1.57
N GLN A 29 -13.11 14.43 -0.33
CA GLN A 29 -11.84 14.71 0.34
C GLN A 29 -10.81 13.65 -0.07
N PHE A 30 -9.64 14.10 -0.51
CA PHE A 30 -8.48 13.25 -0.75
C PHE A 30 -7.48 13.42 0.39
N LEU A 31 -6.79 12.35 0.76
CA LEU A 31 -5.63 12.40 1.64
C LEU A 31 -4.39 12.08 0.81
N ASN A 32 -3.35 12.91 0.95
CA ASN A 32 -2.02 12.57 0.46
C ASN A 32 -1.55 11.30 1.16
N PHE A 33 -0.99 10.37 0.40
CA PHE A 33 -0.44 9.12 0.88
C PHE A 33 1.02 9.04 0.47
N SER A 34 1.90 8.68 1.40
CA SER A 34 3.26 8.26 1.06
C SER A 34 3.77 7.18 2.01
N ALA A 35 4.38 6.14 1.46
CA ALA A 35 5.08 5.11 2.22
C ALA A 35 6.52 4.97 1.69
N ARG A 36 7.51 5.00 2.58
CA ARG A 36 8.94 4.93 2.23
C ARG A 36 9.62 3.87 3.06
N ALA A 37 10.15 2.83 2.42
CA ALA A 37 10.75 1.67 3.08
C ALA A 37 12.27 1.61 2.88
N TRP A 38 13.00 1.18 3.90
CA TRP A 38 14.45 1.05 3.89
C TRP A 38 14.94 -0.19 4.62
N SER A 39 16.14 -0.65 4.26
CA SER A 39 16.87 -1.73 4.91
C SER A 39 17.11 -1.43 6.38
N HIS A 40 16.67 -2.33 7.27
CA HIS A 40 16.99 -2.14 8.68
C HIS A 40 18.51 -2.24 8.93
N THR A 41 19.19 -3.10 8.18
CA THR A 41 20.62 -3.39 8.30
C THR A 41 21.50 -2.36 7.59
N THR A 42 21.25 -2.08 6.31
CA THR A 42 22.13 -1.23 5.48
C THR A 42 21.68 0.22 5.40
N LYS A 43 20.43 0.51 5.81
CA LYS A 43 19.75 1.79 5.61
C LYS A 43 19.52 2.18 4.14
N ASP A 44 19.84 1.30 3.19
CA ASP A 44 19.54 1.52 1.78
C ASP A 44 18.02 1.58 1.55
N HIS A 45 17.61 2.47 0.64
CA HIS A 45 16.23 2.59 0.21
C HIS A 45 15.75 1.34 -0.55
N PHE A 46 14.50 0.94 -0.31
CA PHE A 46 13.86 -0.17 -1.01
C PHE A 46 12.73 0.30 -1.92
N HIS A 47 11.57 0.52 -1.33
CA HIS A 47 10.34 0.79 -2.03
C HIS A 47 9.76 2.08 -1.50
N ASP A 48 9.42 2.98 -2.42
CA ASP A 48 8.71 4.19 -2.09
C ASP A 48 7.47 4.27 -2.97
N GLU A 49 6.34 4.67 -2.39
CA GLU A 49 5.11 4.95 -3.10
C GLU A 49 4.46 6.25 -2.63
N TRP A 50 3.87 6.97 -3.57
CA TRP A 50 3.11 8.21 -3.31
C TRP A 50 1.79 8.18 -4.05
N GLY A 51 0.78 8.85 -3.49
CA GLY A 51 -0.45 9.12 -4.21
C GLY A 51 -1.55 9.64 -3.31
N PHE A 52 -2.77 9.17 -3.54
CA PHE A 52 -3.95 9.65 -2.83
C PHE A 52 -4.85 8.52 -2.38
N ILE A 53 -5.39 8.65 -1.18
CA ILE A 53 -6.47 7.81 -0.66
C ILE A 53 -7.72 8.65 -0.44
N THR A 54 -8.88 8.09 -0.74
CA THR A 54 -10.18 8.73 -0.53
C THR A 54 -11.24 7.72 -0.12
N VAL A 55 -12.25 8.19 0.59
CA VAL A 55 -13.39 7.39 1.06
C VAL A 55 -14.67 8.17 0.79
N ASP A 56 -15.66 7.52 0.17
CA ASP A 56 -16.95 8.12 -0.09
C ASP A 56 -17.90 8.01 1.14
N PRO A 57 -19.08 8.68 1.13
CA PRO A 57 -20.03 8.62 2.25
C PRO A 57 -20.60 7.23 2.56
N PHE A 58 -20.47 6.27 1.64
CA PHE A 58 -20.94 4.90 1.81
C PHE A 58 -19.85 3.96 2.34
N GLY A 59 -18.63 4.48 2.53
CA GLY A 59 -17.48 3.72 3.01
C GLY A 59 -16.65 3.07 1.91
N ASN A 60 -16.91 3.36 0.63
CA ASN A 60 -16.08 2.86 -0.46
C ASN A 60 -14.75 3.63 -0.46
N ALA A 61 -13.64 2.90 -0.38
CA ALA A 61 -12.30 3.43 -0.38
C ALA A 61 -11.61 3.23 -1.72
N THR A 62 -10.77 4.18 -2.10
CA THR A 62 -9.87 4.08 -3.25
C THR A 62 -8.50 4.60 -2.86
N LEU A 63 -7.46 3.83 -3.19
CA LEU A 63 -6.06 4.24 -3.10
C LEU A 63 -5.44 4.16 -4.49
N MET A 64 -4.81 5.24 -4.92
CA MET A 64 -3.98 5.25 -6.12
C MET A 64 -2.56 5.63 -5.73
N THR A 65 -1.58 4.83 -6.13
CA THR A 65 -0.16 5.16 -5.88
C THR A 65 0.69 5.03 -7.13
N ALA A 66 1.82 5.74 -7.14
CA ALA A 66 2.93 5.57 -8.05
C ALA A 66 4.18 5.22 -7.24
N GLY A 67 4.84 4.13 -7.60
CA GLY A 67 6.01 3.59 -6.93
C GLY A 67 7.31 3.89 -7.67
N ASN A 68 8.41 3.96 -6.92
CA ASN A 68 9.77 4.10 -7.46
C ASN A 68 10.25 2.86 -8.25
N ASN A 69 9.49 1.76 -8.20
CA ASN A 69 9.65 0.56 -9.03
C ASN A 69 9.09 0.73 -10.46
N GLY A 70 8.45 1.86 -10.77
CA GLY A 70 7.85 2.14 -12.07
C GLY A 70 6.43 1.61 -12.22
N PHE A 71 5.76 1.25 -11.12
CA PHE A 71 4.37 0.80 -11.12
C PHE A 71 3.43 1.88 -10.61
N THR A 72 2.20 1.85 -11.11
CA THR A 72 1.08 2.58 -10.53
C THR A 72 -0.01 1.60 -10.14
N THR A 73 -0.56 1.70 -8.94
CA THR A 73 -1.68 0.86 -8.52
C THR A 73 -2.96 1.68 -8.44
N TYR A 74 -4.07 1.04 -8.78
CA TYR A 74 -5.42 1.49 -8.48
C TYR A 74 -6.07 0.40 -7.63
N GLU A 75 -6.25 0.66 -6.34
CA GLU A 75 -6.81 -0.27 -5.36
C GLU A 75 -8.17 0.26 -4.87
N VAL A 76 -9.14 -0.64 -4.73
CA VAL A 76 -10.51 -0.32 -4.27
C VAL A 76 -10.95 -1.24 -3.15
N GLY A 77 -11.83 -0.77 -2.28
CA GLY A 77 -12.44 -1.61 -1.26
C GLY A 77 -13.31 -0.82 -0.32
N GLU A 78 -13.36 -1.24 0.94
CA GLU A 78 -14.30 -0.70 1.92
C GLU A 78 -13.62 -0.40 3.26
N VAL A 79 -14.13 0.62 3.94
CA VAL A 79 -13.78 0.96 5.32
C VAL A 79 -14.82 0.37 6.27
N ALA A 80 -14.32 -0.33 7.27
CA ALA A 80 -15.05 -0.78 8.44
C ALA A 80 -14.45 -0.10 9.70
N PRO A 81 -15.11 -0.18 10.87
CA PRO A 81 -14.52 0.31 12.12
C PRO A 81 -13.12 -0.27 12.33
N ASN A 82 -12.13 0.61 12.46
CA ASN A 82 -10.72 0.27 12.68
C ASN A 82 -10.06 -0.61 11.60
N LYS A 83 -10.68 -0.80 10.44
CA LYS A 83 -10.13 -1.65 9.38
C LYS A 83 -10.48 -1.13 8.00
N MET A 84 -9.53 -1.20 7.09
CA MET A 84 -9.76 -0.94 5.67
C MET A 84 -9.09 -2.03 4.87
N ILE A 85 -9.81 -2.60 3.90
CA ILE A 85 -9.29 -3.63 3.01
C ILE A 85 -9.44 -3.11 1.59
N LEU A 86 -8.33 -3.08 0.85
CA LEU A 86 -8.25 -2.65 -0.53
C LEU A 86 -7.75 -3.82 -1.37
N THR A 87 -8.30 -3.97 -2.57
CA THR A 87 -7.89 -4.97 -3.56
C THR A 87 -7.52 -4.26 -4.85
N LEU A 88 -6.45 -4.73 -5.49
CA LEU A 88 -5.99 -4.21 -6.77
C LEU A 88 -7.08 -4.33 -7.83
N LYS A 89 -7.42 -3.19 -8.42
CA LYS A 89 -8.34 -3.09 -9.54
C LYS A 89 -7.58 -2.98 -10.85
N ASP A 90 -6.49 -2.24 -10.88
CA ASP A 90 -5.63 -2.09 -12.05
C ASP A 90 -4.18 -1.77 -11.66
N ILE A 91 -3.24 -2.12 -12.55
CA ILE A 91 -1.81 -1.87 -12.36
C ILE A 91 -1.16 -1.38 -13.67
N GLY A 92 -0.68 -0.14 -13.63
CA GLY A 92 0.13 0.45 -14.69
C GLY A 92 1.61 0.15 -14.50
N ARG A 93 2.34 0.06 -15.61
CA ARG A 93 3.79 -0.14 -15.65
C ARG A 93 4.41 0.79 -16.68
N ILE A 94 5.54 1.41 -16.34
CA ILE A 94 6.32 2.14 -17.33
C ILE A 94 7.00 1.16 -18.30
N SER A 95 7.23 1.57 -19.54
CA SER A 95 7.66 0.68 -20.63
C SER A 95 9.06 0.09 -20.47
N PHE A 96 9.87 0.63 -19.56
CA PHE A 96 11.27 0.24 -19.35
C PHE A 96 11.56 -0.15 -17.89
N SER A 97 10.55 -0.28 -17.04
CA SER A 97 10.74 -0.90 -15.72
C SER A 97 10.92 -2.40 -15.87
N ARG A 98 11.67 -3.01 -14.96
CA ARG A 98 11.70 -4.47 -14.82
C ARG A 98 10.27 -4.96 -14.64
N ASP A 99 9.80 -5.81 -15.54
CA ASP A 99 8.48 -6.41 -15.40
C ASP A 99 8.49 -7.37 -14.21
N LEU A 100 7.99 -6.89 -13.07
CA LEU A 100 7.70 -7.74 -11.94
C LEU A 100 6.27 -8.27 -12.17
N PRO A 101 6.09 -9.59 -12.13
CA PRO A 101 4.86 -10.22 -12.59
C PRO A 101 3.72 -10.10 -11.56
N VAL A 102 3.57 -8.98 -10.86
CA VAL A 102 2.47 -8.74 -9.91
C VAL A 102 1.14 -8.67 -10.67
N GLU A 103 0.25 -9.61 -10.41
CA GLU A 103 -1.05 -9.70 -11.06
C GLU A 103 -2.18 -9.22 -10.14
N ASP A 104 -1.98 -9.33 -8.83
CA ASP A 104 -2.99 -9.02 -7.82
C ASP A 104 -2.34 -8.56 -6.54
N LEU A 105 -3.04 -7.71 -5.80
CA LEU A 105 -2.59 -7.19 -4.50
C LEU A 105 -3.79 -6.96 -3.59
N ARG A 106 -3.65 -7.31 -2.31
CA ARG A 106 -4.58 -6.96 -1.25
C ARG A 106 -3.83 -6.22 -0.15
N ARG A 107 -4.30 -5.02 0.18
CA ARG A 107 -3.77 -4.20 1.27
C ARG A 107 -4.80 -4.12 2.38
N THR A 108 -4.38 -4.43 3.60
CA THR A 108 -5.20 -4.29 4.79
C THR A 108 -4.55 -3.32 5.75
N PHE A 109 -5.29 -2.27 6.14
CA PHE A 109 -4.96 -1.42 7.27
C PHE A 109 -5.80 -1.83 8.49
N ILE A 110 -5.17 -1.93 9.66
CA ILE A 110 -5.84 -2.21 10.93
C ILE A 110 -5.38 -1.16 11.94
N LYS A 111 -6.30 -0.35 12.44
CA LYS A 111 -6.05 0.59 13.53
C LYS A 111 -6.25 -0.16 14.85
N HIS A 112 -5.17 -0.46 15.55
CA HIS A 112 -5.24 -1.16 16.83
C HIS A 112 -5.75 -0.22 17.93
N ASP A 113 -5.22 1.00 17.97
CA ASP A 113 -5.63 2.08 18.86
C ASP A 113 -5.18 3.44 18.31
N ASP A 114 -5.07 4.49 19.12
CA ASP A 114 -4.66 5.84 18.68
C ASP A 114 -3.15 5.99 18.46
N GLN A 115 -2.36 4.99 18.86
CA GLN A 115 -0.91 4.95 18.76
C GLN A 115 -0.43 3.97 17.69
N TYR A 116 -1.16 2.89 17.44
CA TYR A 116 -0.72 1.80 16.57
C TYR A 116 -1.62 1.57 15.35
N LEU A 117 -0.97 1.50 14.19
CA LEU A 117 -1.57 1.11 12.91
C LEU A 117 -0.78 -0.08 12.35
N GLU A 118 -1.46 -1.07 11.78
CA GLU A 118 -0.83 -2.17 11.06
C GLU A 118 -1.20 -2.10 9.58
N GLN A 119 -0.21 -2.33 8.71
CA GLN A 119 -0.41 -2.59 7.30
C GLN A 119 0.05 -4.00 6.96
N ILE A 120 -0.80 -4.72 6.24
CA ILE A 120 -0.50 -6.03 5.64
C ILE A 120 -0.69 -5.90 4.14
N ILE A 121 0.32 -6.25 3.36
CA ILE A 121 0.21 -6.39 1.92
C ILE A 121 0.37 -7.86 1.58
N GLU A 122 -0.59 -8.39 0.85
CA GLU A 122 -0.55 -9.72 0.26
C GLU A 122 -0.60 -9.56 -1.25
N MET A 123 0.10 -10.41 -1.99
CA MET A 123 0.14 -10.31 -3.45
C MET A 123 0.03 -11.67 -4.12
N ARG A 124 -0.33 -11.61 -5.39
CA ARG A 124 -0.22 -12.71 -6.33
C ARG A 124 0.55 -12.24 -7.53
N THR A 125 1.46 -13.08 -7.97
CA THR A 125 2.25 -12.89 -9.17
C THR A 125 1.94 -14.00 -10.18
N ALA A 126 2.40 -13.85 -11.41
CA ALA A 126 2.25 -14.88 -12.46
C ALA A 126 2.84 -16.25 -12.08
N THR A 127 3.68 -16.32 -11.05
CA THR A 127 4.29 -17.57 -10.60
C THR A 127 3.81 -18.04 -9.22
N HIS A 128 3.37 -17.12 -8.34
CA HIS A 128 3.05 -17.45 -6.95
C HIS A 128 2.05 -16.46 -6.32
N PRO A 129 1.08 -16.93 -5.50
CA PRO A 129 0.61 -18.32 -5.45
C PRO A 129 -0.23 -18.66 -6.69
N ALA A 130 -0.51 -19.95 -6.92
CA ALA A 130 -1.38 -20.37 -8.02
C ALA A 130 -2.82 -19.84 -7.88
N HIS A 131 -3.30 -19.69 -6.63
CA HIS A 131 -4.61 -19.15 -6.29
C HIS A 131 -4.54 -18.32 -5.01
N GLY A 132 -5.41 -17.31 -4.89
CA GLY A 132 -5.48 -16.46 -3.70
C GLY A 132 -4.31 -15.50 -3.58
N TYR A 133 -3.90 -15.20 -2.34
CA TYR A 133 -2.82 -14.27 -2.05
C TYR A 133 -1.78 -14.91 -1.12
N LEU A 134 -0.55 -14.44 -1.21
CA LEU A 134 0.50 -14.75 -0.25
C LEU A 134 0.96 -13.45 0.42
N GLU A 135 1.17 -13.49 1.74
CA GLU A 135 1.67 -12.33 2.48
C GLU A 135 3.03 -11.89 1.94
N HIS A 136 3.10 -10.62 1.52
CA HIS A 136 4.30 -9.99 1.00
C HIS A 136 4.89 -8.95 1.92
N THR A 137 4.10 -8.22 2.73
CA THR A 137 4.66 -7.40 3.81
C THR A 137 3.69 -7.35 4.99
N ARG A 138 4.24 -7.20 6.19
CA ARG A 138 3.50 -6.80 7.40
C ARG A 138 4.36 -5.82 8.17
N VAL A 139 3.77 -4.70 8.56
CA VAL A 139 4.43 -3.64 9.33
C VAL A 139 3.46 -3.05 10.34
N ILE A 140 3.96 -2.73 11.53
CA ILE A 140 3.21 -2.02 12.57
C ILE A 140 3.90 -0.67 12.77
N TYR A 141 3.14 0.40 12.62
CA TYR A 141 3.58 1.77 12.81
C TYR A 141 3.22 2.25 14.21
N THR A 142 4.11 3.05 14.77
CA THR A 142 3.84 3.87 15.96
C THR A 142 3.65 5.30 15.51
N ARG A 143 2.52 5.92 15.86
CA ARG A 143 2.22 7.32 15.59
C ARG A 143 3.36 8.20 16.10
N GLN A 144 3.87 9.07 15.23
CA GLN A 144 4.80 10.12 15.62
C GLN A 144 4.02 11.38 16.00
N ASN A 145 4.45 12.06 17.06
CA ASN A 145 3.87 13.32 17.54
C ASN A 145 4.43 14.51 16.78
#